data_AF-A0A2R6PTI4-F1
#
_entry.id   AF-A0A2R6PTI4-F1
#
_cell.length_a   1.000
_cell.length_b   1.000
_cell.length_c   1.000
_cell.angle_alpha   90.00
_cell.angle_beta   90.00
_cell.angle_gamma   90.00
#
_symmetry.space_group_name_H-M   'P 1'
#
loop_
_entity.id
_entity.type
_entity.pdbx_description
1 polymer ?
#
loop_
_entity_poly.entity_id
_entity_poly.type
_entity_poly.pdbx_seq_one_letter_code
_entity_poly.pdbx_strand_id
1 'polypeptide(L)'
;MPWTGERIIHRGVSASAATAVSLSLNLKSAATAATSAEAIAADGVKMATTSQAYLESNPVREAKALISELCRQFYNLGWVSGTGGSITVKVHDESVPKSNQLIVMSPSGVQKERMVPEDMYVLSPSGSILCSPLSKPYPHKAPKCSDCAPLFLKAYEMRNAGAVIHSHGMESCLVTMINPLANEFRITHMEMIKGIQGHGYYDELVVPIIENTAHERELTDSLAEAIKAYPKTTAVLVRNHGIYIWGDSWISAKTQAECYHYLFDAAIKLHQMGLDWSTPNHGPLPSSRGLLCGHQNENVSMKAGSLISNNGIVPSRRCIVLDIEGTTTPISFVTEVLFPYARKNVGRHLDTTYYTAETQDDIKLLRSQVDNDLRQGIAGAMYIPSDDSGKEVVVAALIANVEAMIKADRKITALKQLQGHIWRTGFQNNELKGMVFDDVPEALEKWQALGIKVYIYSSGSRLAQRLLFGNTSYGDLRKCLSGFFDTTVGNKRETRSYTEISESLGVDKPSEILFVTDIYQEAVAAKEAGLEVVISVRPGNGPLPEDHQFKTVNSFSEI
;
A
#
# COMPACT_ATOMS: atom_id res chain seq x y z
N MET A 1 27.71 -43.64 -44.59
CA MET A 1 28.48 -44.73 -43.94
C MET A 1 28.11 -44.76 -42.47
N PRO A 2 27.24 -45.68 -42.03
CA PRO A 2 27.05 -46.04 -40.63
C PRO A 2 28.06 -47.14 -40.25
N TRP A 3 28.12 -47.56 -38.98
CA TRP A 3 28.27 -48.96 -38.51
C TRP A 3 28.46 -48.97 -36.98
N THR A 4 27.45 -49.57 -36.30
CA THR A 4 27.53 -50.50 -35.14
C THR A 4 28.14 -50.02 -33.81
N GLY A 5 27.51 -50.14 -32.63
CA GLY A 5 26.44 -51.02 -32.17
C GLY A 5 26.99 -52.33 -31.61
N GLU A 6 27.20 -52.45 -30.29
CA GLU A 6 27.11 -53.74 -29.59
C GLU A 6 26.97 -53.61 -28.06
N ARG A 7 26.42 -54.68 -27.49
CA ARG A 7 25.73 -54.82 -26.20
C ARG A 7 26.60 -55.51 -25.13
N ILE A 8 26.32 -55.15 -23.87
CA ILE A 8 26.09 -56.02 -22.68
C ILE A 8 27.08 -57.14 -22.39
N ILE A 9 27.72 -57.12 -21.20
CA ILE A 9 27.79 -58.29 -20.30
C ILE A 9 27.75 -57.84 -18.82
N HIS A 10 26.71 -58.31 -18.10
CA HIS A 10 26.60 -58.40 -16.64
C HIS A 10 27.50 -59.53 -16.11
N ARG A 11 28.25 -59.29 -15.02
CA ARG A 11 28.54 -60.31 -13.99
C ARG A 11 28.68 -59.65 -12.61
N GLY A 12 27.89 -60.13 -11.65
CA GLY A 12 28.00 -59.80 -10.23
C GLY A 12 28.85 -60.79 -9.44
N VAL A 13 28.62 -60.78 -8.12
CA VAL A 13 29.22 -61.58 -7.01
C VAL A 13 30.51 -60.91 -6.46
N SER A 14 30.75 -60.62 -5.17
CA SER A 14 30.27 -61.08 -3.85
C SER A 14 30.75 -60.06 -2.78
N ALA A 15 29.93 -59.56 -1.84
CA ALA A 15 29.84 -59.97 -0.42
C ALA A 15 31.16 -60.11 0.41
N SER A 16 31.40 -59.19 1.35
CA SER A 16 31.95 -59.41 2.71
C SER A 16 31.72 -58.13 3.55
N ALA A 17 30.80 -58.10 4.52
CA ALA A 17 30.91 -58.57 5.91
C ALA A 17 31.80 -57.69 6.82
N ALA A 18 31.13 -57.10 7.83
CA ALA A 18 31.59 -56.66 9.16
C ALA A 18 32.72 -55.60 9.22
N THR A 19 32.61 -54.52 9.99
CA THR A 19 32.59 -54.60 11.46
C THR A 19 32.10 -53.27 12.07
N ALA A 20 31.07 -53.35 12.91
CA ALA A 20 30.68 -52.29 13.83
C ALA A 20 31.57 -52.38 15.08
N VAL A 21 32.12 -51.26 15.55
CA VAL A 21 32.71 -51.16 16.88
C VAL A 21 32.00 -50.05 17.64
N SER A 22 31.16 -50.49 18.58
CA SER A 22 30.65 -49.71 19.69
C SER A 22 31.73 -49.62 20.76
N LEU A 23 31.95 -48.43 21.34
CA LEU A 23 32.64 -48.31 22.63
C LEU A 23 32.17 -47.06 23.37
N SER A 24 31.29 -47.30 24.33
CA SER A 24 30.90 -46.42 25.42
C SER A 24 31.75 -46.67 26.67
N LEU A 25 31.93 -45.60 27.46
CA LEU A 25 32.42 -45.48 28.85
C LEU A 25 33.94 -45.28 29.07
N ASN A 26 34.32 -44.08 29.52
CA ASN A 26 34.52 -43.86 30.96
C ASN A 26 34.73 -42.38 31.33
N LEU A 27 34.04 -41.95 32.39
CA LEU A 27 34.38 -40.75 33.17
C LEU A 27 35.72 -40.96 33.89
N LYS A 28 36.59 -39.94 33.90
CA LYS A 28 37.27 -39.45 35.11
C LYS A 28 37.99 -38.12 34.87
N SER A 29 37.70 -37.20 35.78
CA SER A 29 38.32 -35.93 36.12
C SER A 29 39.80 -35.71 35.75
N ALA A 30 40.08 -34.54 35.17
CA ALA A 30 41.29 -33.77 35.46
C ALA A 30 40.94 -32.28 35.36
N ALA A 31 40.86 -31.62 36.53
CA ALA A 31 40.81 -30.18 36.65
C ALA A 31 42.23 -29.64 36.50
N THR A 32 42.46 -28.65 35.63
CA THR A 32 43.53 -27.65 35.78
C THR A 32 43.34 -26.46 34.83
N ALA A 33 43.33 -25.27 35.45
CA ALA A 33 43.78 -23.96 34.96
C ALA A 33 43.04 -23.33 33.75
N ALA A 34 41.99 -22.56 34.07
CA ALA A 34 41.58 -21.43 33.26
C ALA A 34 42.59 -20.29 33.45
N THR A 35 43.31 -19.92 32.38
CA THR A 35 44.10 -18.69 32.32
C THR A 35 43.19 -17.54 31.88
N SER A 36 42.85 -16.67 32.84
CA SER A 36 42.24 -15.36 32.61
C SER A 36 43.26 -14.44 31.96
N ALA A 37 43.02 -14.04 30.71
CA ALA A 37 43.72 -12.92 30.10
C ALA A 37 43.06 -11.62 30.59
N GLU A 38 43.69 -10.95 31.56
CA GLU A 38 43.32 -9.60 31.99
C GLU A 38 43.81 -8.57 30.96
N ALA A 39 42.89 -7.79 30.40
CA ALA A 39 43.20 -6.56 29.69
C ALA A 39 42.94 -5.37 30.64
N ILE A 40 43.99 -4.58 30.87
CA ILE A 40 44.00 -3.40 31.73
C ILE A 40 43.33 -2.23 31.01
N ALA A 41 42.30 -1.65 31.61
CA ALA A 41 41.91 -0.25 31.40
C ALA A 41 41.28 0.31 32.68
N ALA A 42 41.84 1.44 33.13
CA ALA A 42 41.43 2.19 34.29
C ALA A 42 40.18 3.01 34.01
N ASP A 43 39.04 2.59 34.57
CA ASP A 43 38.14 3.41 35.40
C ASP A 43 36.94 2.55 35.79
N GLY A 44 36.64 2.53 37.09
CA GLY A 44 35.82 1.51 37.73
C GLY A 44 34.34 1.53 37.34
N VAL A 45 33.96 0.64 36.42
CA VAL A 45 32.61 0.07 36.35
C VAL A 45 32.76 -1.44 36.09
N LYS A 46 32.33 -2.27 37.04
CA LYS A 46 32.29 -3.74 36.88
C LYS A 46 31.34 -4.10 35.73
N MET A 47 31.89 -4.42 34.54
CA MET A 47 31.11 -5.06 33.48
C MET A 47 30.68 -6.45 33.96
N ALA A 48 29.38 -6.71 33.97
CA ALA A 48 28.86 -8.07 34.11
C ALA A 48 29.39 -8.90 32.93
N THR A 49 30.20 -9.91 33.21
CA THR A 49 30.67 -10.88 32.22
C THR A 49 29.46 -11.59 31.63
N THR A 50 29.09 -11.25 30.40
CA THR A 50 28.05 -11.97 29.65
C THR A 50 28.55 -13.39 29.43
N SER A 51 27.80 -14.40 29.87
CA SER A 51 28.22 -15.79 29.71
C SER A 51 28.17 -16.21 28.24
N GLN A 52 29.16 -16.99 27.79
CA GLN A 52 29.17 -17.56 26.43
C GLN A 52 27.87 -18.31 26.11
N ALA A 53 27.27 -18.95 27.12
CA ALA A 53 25.99 -19.63 27.02
C ALA A 53 24.82 -18.70 26.62
N TYR A 54 24.82 -17.43 27.06
CA TYR A 54 23.78 -16.49 26.66
C TYR A 54 23.96 -16.03 25.21
N LEU A 55 25.20 -15.82 24.75
CA LEU A 55 25.50 -15.48 23.36
C LEU A 55 25.06 -16.55 22.36
N GLU A 56 25.10 -17.82 22.77
CA GLU A 56 24.71 -18.99 21.97
C GLU A 56 23.25 -19.42 22.19
N SER A 57 22.50 -18.69 23.01
CA SER A 57 21.12 -19.03 23.36
C SER A 57 20.15 -18.90 22.18
N ASN A 58 19.02 -19.62 22.28
CA ASN A 58 17.97 -19.57 21.25
C ASN A 58 17.40 -18.15 21.02
N PRO A 59 17.13 -17.33 22.05
CA PRO A 59 16.65 -15.95 21.83
C PRO A 59 17.59 -15.10 20.96
N VAL A 60 18.92 -15.23 21.14
CA VAL A 60 19.90 -14.51 20.30
C VAL A 60 19.84 -15.00 18.86
N ARG A 61 19.72 -16.31 18.64
CA ARG A 61 19.62 -16.91 17.29
C ARG A 61 18.34 -16.46 16.58
N GLU A 62 17.21 -16.42 17.28
CA GLU A 62 15.93 -15.95 16.75
C GLU A 62 15.99 -14.46 16.40
N ALA A 63 16.59 -13.62 17.24
CA ALA A 63 16.78 -12.20 16.96
C ALA A 63 17.64 -11.96 15.70
N LYS A 64 18.70 -12.75 15.51
CA LYS A 64 19.53 -12.70 14.29
C LYS A 64 18.74 -13.09 13.04
N ALA A 65 17.96 -14.17 13.11
CA ALA A 65 17.11 -14.60 12.00
C ALA A 65 16.02 -13.58 11.66
N LEU A 66 15.39 -12.99 12.68
CA LEU A 66 14.41 -11.93 12.53
C LEU A 66 14.99 -10.71 11.80
N ILE A 67 16.18 -10.24 12.20
CA ILE A 67 16.81 -9.09 11.55
C ILE A 67 17.12 -9.39 10.07
N SER A 68 17.62 -10.59 9.75
CA SER A 68 17.82 -11.03 8.36
C SER A 68 16.53 -10.95 7.53
N GLU A 69 15.42 -11.45 8.08
CA GLU A 69 14.12 -11.42 7.42
C GLU A 69 13.62 -9.98 7.20
N LEU A 70 13.66 -9.16 8.25
CA LEU A 70 13.20 -7.77 8.19
C LEU A 70 14.01 -6.95 7.19
N CYS A 71 15.33 -7.12 7.15
CA CYS A 71 16.16 -6.42 6.16
C CYS A 71 15.82 -6.80 4.71
N ARG A 72 15.44 -8.05 4.45
CA ARG A 72 14.95 -8.45 3.12
C ARG A 72 13.63 -7.78 2.75
N GLN A 73 12.71 -7.67 3.70
CA GLN A 73 11.45 -6.94 3.50
C GLN A 73 11.70 -5.44 3.27
N PHE A 74 12.52 -4.82 4.12
CA PHE A 74 12.86 -3.40 4.05
C PHE A 74 13.59 -3.04 2.75
N TYR A 75 14.40 -3.96 2.22
CA TYR A 75 15.04 -3.78 0.93
C TYR A 75 14.00 -3.68 -0.20
N ASN A 76 13.02 -4.59 -0.22
CA ASN A 76 11.94 -4.57 -1.21
C ASN A 76 11.05 -3.33 -1.10
N LEU A 77 10.92 -2.75 0.10
CA LEU A 77 10.26 -1.47 0.34
C LEU A 77 11.13 -0.25 -0.02
N GLY A 78 12.40 -0.45 -0.37
CA GLY A 78 13.34 0.62 -0.73
C GLY A 78 14.05 1.29 0.44
N TRP A 79 13.82 0.85 1.68
CA TRP A 79 14.31 1.52 2.90
C TRP A 79 15.79 1.29 3.19
N VAL A 80 16.34 0.15 2.78
CA VAL A 80 17.73 -0.26 3.06
C VAL A 80 18.48 -0.64 1.78
N SER A 81 18.21 0.11 0.71
CA SER A 81 18.84 -0.10 -0.61
C SER A 81 20.29 0.41 -0.63
N GLY A 82 21.11 -0.11 -1.57
CA GLY A 82 22.47 0.38 -1.77
C GLY A 82 23.42 0.21 -0.58
N THR A 83 23.19 -0.78 0.28
CA THR A 83 23.89 -1.01 1.57
C THR A 83 23.59 0.02 2.68
N GLY A 84 22.73 1.01 2.39
CA GLY A 84 22.26 2.02 3.33
C GLY A 84 21.24 1.48 4.32
N GLY A 85 20.97 2.26 5.36
CA GLY A 85 20.08 1.89 6.45
C GLY A 85 20.58 0.72 7.30
N SER A 86 19.89 0.48 8.42
CA SER A 86 20.26 -0.55 9.38
C SER A 86 19.10 -0.82 10.33
N ILE A 87 19.09 -1.99 10.97
CA ILE A 87 18.17 -2.31 12.06
C ILE A 87 18.97 -2.88 13.22
N THR A 88 18.50 -2.58 14.43
CA THR A 88 18.94 -3.20 15.66
C THR A 88 17.75 -3.60 16.52
N VAL A 89 17.90 -4.71 17.24
CA VAL A 89 16.86 -5.25 18.13
C VAL A 89 17.51 -5.70 19.44
N LYS A 90 16.90 -5.37 20.58
CA LYS A 90 17.20 -6.00 21.86
C LYS A 90 16.66 -7.43 21.87
N VAL A 91 17.51 -8.38 22.23
CA VAL A 91 17.14 -9.80 22.33
C VAL A 91 16.05 -9.95 23.39
N HIS A 92 14.88 -10.43 22.97
CA HIS A 92 13.78 -10.68 23.87
C HIS A 92 14.01 -11.98 24.63
N ASP A 93 14.48 -11.86 25.88
CA ASP A 93 14.63 -12.96 26.82
C ASP A 93 13.91 -12.59 28.11
N GLU A 94 12.83 -13.30 28.44
CA GLU A 94 12.01 -13.04 29.63
C GLU A 94 12.81 -13.24 30.94
N SER A 95 13.88 -14.04 30.91
CA SER A 95 14.73 -14.28 32.08
C SER A 95 15.72 -13.15 32.34
N VAL A 96 15.89 -12.22 31.40
CA VAL A 96 16.85 -11.12 31.47
C VAL A 96 16.11 -9.77 31.45
N PRO A 97 16.32 -8.89 32.44
CA PRO A 97 15.74 -7.54 32.42
C PRO A 97 16.09 -6.78 31.14
N LYS A 98 15.15 -6.02 30.56
CA LYS A 98 15.33 -5.27 29.30
C LYS A 98 16.54 -4.33 29.28
N SER A 99 16.96 -3.81 30.45
CA SER A 99 18.18 -3.00 30.59
C SER A 99 19.47 -3.78 30.34
N ASN A 100 19.43 -5.11 30.53
CA ASN A 100 20.56 -6.02 30.49
C ASN A 100 20.52 -6.97 29.29
N GLN A 101 19.48 -6.86 28.44
CA GLN A 101 19.35 -7.66 27.23
C GLN A 101 20.40 -7.27 26.19
N LEU A 102 20.91 -8.27 25.49
CA LEU A 102 21.88 -8.09 24.41
C LEU A 102 21.24 -7.35 23.23
N ILE A 103 22.08 -6.71 22.43
CA ILE A 103 21.65 -5.96 21.25
C ILE A 103 22.19 -6.69 20.01
N VAL A 104 21.31 -7.08 19.10
CA VAL A 104 21.70 -7.59 17.79
C VAL A 104 21.61 -6.46 16.78
N MET A 105 22.61 -6.37 15.89
CA MET A 105 22.71 -5.28 14.93
C MET A 105 23.18 -5.76 13.56
N SER A 106 22.56 -5.22 12.52
CA SER A 106 22.99 -5.49 11.15
C SER A 106 24.34 -4.81 10.82
N PRO A 107 25.25 -5.49 10.09
CA PRO A 107 26.51 -4.90 9.63
C PRO A 107 26.30 -3.80 8.58
N SER A 108 27.24 -2.84 8.49
CA SER A 108 27.26 -1.84 7.41
C SER A 108 28.05 -2.33 6.19
N GLY A 109 27.71 -1.78 5.01
CA GLY A 109 28.43 -2.04 3.75
C GLY A 109 28.19 -3.42 3.14
N VAL A 110 27.13 -4.11 3.55
CA VAL A 110 26.71 -5.40 2.99
C VAL A 110 25.36 -5.29 2.29
N GLN A 111 25.08 -6.24 1.39
CA GLN A 111 23.77 -6.37 0.73
C GLN A 111 22.72 -6.87 1.74
N LYS A 112 21.83 -5.96 2.16
CA LYS A 112 20.92 -6.15 3.30
C LYS A 112 19.91 -7.27 3.06
N GLU A 113 19.50 -7.46 1.81
CA GLU A 113 18.55 -8.49 1.36
C GLU A 113 19.15 -9.91 1.30
N ARG A 114 20.47 -10.04 1.41
CA ARG A 114 21.20 -11.31 1.36
C ARG A 114 21.87 -11.69 2.69
N MET A 115 21.59 -10.95 3.76
CA MET A 115 22.19 -11.21 5.07
C MET A 115 21.65 -12.50 5.69
N VAL A 116 22.56 -13.30 6.24
CA VAL A 116 22.22 -14.48 7.04
C VAL A 116 22.46 -14.22 8.53
N PRO A 117 21.89 -15.02 9.45
CA PRO A 117 22.02 -14.79 10.90
C PRO A 117 23.48 -14.66 11.38
N GLU A 118 24.40 -15.37 10.74
CA GLU A 118 25.83 -15.37 11.06
C GLU A 118 26.53 -14.07 10.69
N ASP A 119 25.89 -13.21 9.89
CA ASP A 119 26.42 -11.89 9.50
C ASP A 119 26.17 -10.80 10.55
N MET A 120 25.45 -11.10 11.64
CA MET A 120 25.02 -10.11 12.63
C MET A 120 26.06 -9.87 13.73
N TYR A 121 26.18 -8.63 14.16
CA TYR A 121 26.90 -8.27 15.38
C TYR A 121 26.02 -8.52 16.61
N VAL A 122 26.64 -8.92 17.72
CA VAL A 122 26.01 -8.96 19.05
C VAL A 122 26.79 -8.02 19.96
N LEU A 123 26.08 -7.07 20.56
CA LEU A 123 26.62 -6.04 21.43
C LEU A 123 26.08 -6.23 22.85
N SER A 124 26.85 -5.79 23.84
CA SER A 124 26.40 -5.62 25.21
C SER A 124 25.32 -4.54 25.29
N PRO A 125 24.59 -4.44 26.42
CA PRO A 125 23.64 -3.35 26.65
C PRO A 125 24.29 -1.96 26.63
N SER A 126 25.59 -1.88 26.93
CA SER A 126 26.41 -0.67 26.86
C SER A 126 26.97 -0.37 25.46
N GLY A 127 26.70 -1.24 24.47
CA GLY A 127 27.18 -1.07 23.09
C GLY A 127 28.57 -1.60 22.78
N SER A 128 29.20 -2.33 23.70
CA SER A 128 30.48 -3.01 23.43
C SER A 128 30.25 -4.25 22.56
N ILE A 129 31.07 -4.45 21.52
CA ILE A 129 30.92 -5.61 20.63
C ILE A 129 31.36 -6.88 21.36
N LEU A 130 30.45 -7.85 21.50
CA LEU A 130 30.69 -9.15 22.13
C LEU A 130 30.91 -10.25 21.09
N CYS A 131 30.23 -10.17 19.94
CA CYS A 131 30.38 -11.11 18.84
C CYS A 131 30.40 -10.33 17.51
N SER A 132 31.37 -10.67 16.66
CA SER A 132 31.50 -10.11 15.31
C SER A 132 31.34 -11.22 14.26
N PRO A 133 30.70 -10.93 13.12
CA PRO A 133 30.62 -11.86 12.00
C PRO A 133 32.01 -12.17 11.42
N LEU A 134 32.16 -13.39 10.90
CA LEU A 134 33.39 -13.82 10.23
C LEU A 134 33.54 -13.10 8.88
N SER A 135 34.78 -12.76 8.52
CA SER A 135 35.06 -12.19 7.21
C SER A 135 34.87 -13.24 6.12
N LYS A 136 33.99 -12.94 5.15
CA LYS A 136 33.77 -13.76 3.96
C LYS A 136 34.89 -13.48 2.92
N PRO A 137 35.26 -14.46 2.08
CA PRO A 137 36.23 -14.24 1.02
C PRO A 137 35.70 -13.27 -0.05
N TYR A 138 36.58 -12.80 -0.94
CA TYR A 138 36.21 -11.94 -2.08
C TYR A 138 34.99 -12.53 -2.84
N PRO A 139 33.99 -11.71 -3.24
CA PRO A 139 33.99 -10.24 -3.34
C PRO A 139 33.55 -9.48 -2.08
N HIS A 140 33.42 -10.15 -0.93
CA HIS A 140 32.89 -9.52 0.28
C HIS A 140 33.96 -8.67 1.00
N LYS A 141 33.63 -7.41 1.32
CA LYS A 141 34.44 -6.61 2.24
C LYS A 141 34.22 -7.12 3.67
N ALA A 142 35.23 -6.96 4.52
CA ALA A 142 35.07 -7.24 5.94
C ALA A 142 33.89 -6.41 6.50
N PRO A 143 32.90 -7.05 7.13
CA PRO A 143 31.77 -6.34 7.71
C PRO A 143 32.29 -5.35 8.76
N LYS A 144 31.66 -4.18 8.82
CA LYS A 144 31.88 -3.20 9.87
C LYS A 144 30.62 -3.10 10.71
N CYS A 145 30.79 -2.90 12.02
CA CYS A 145 29.66 -2.51 12.86
C CYS A 145 29.11 -1.18 12.32
N SER A 146 27.79 -1.03 12.30
CA SER A 146 27.13 0.11 11.66
C SER A 146 27.64 1.44 12.25
N ASP A 147 27.97 2.43 11.42
CA ASP A 147 28.30 3.78 11.90
C ASP A 147 27.11 4.43 12.64
N CYS A 148 25.89 3.91 12.41
CA CYS A 148 24.67 4.20 13.17
C CYS A 148 24.66 3.71 14.64
N ALA A 149 25.61 2.88 15.07
CA ALA A 149 25.57 2.25 16.39
C ALA A 149 25.44 3.25 17.56
N PRO A 150 26.19 4.38 17.60
CA PRO A 150 26.02 5.39 18.65
C PRO A 150 24.62 6.02 18.68
N LEU A 151 24.02 6.26 17.50
CA LEU A 151 22.66 6.81 17.38
C LEU A 151 21.61 5.84 17.93
N PHE A 152 21.76 4.55 17.61
CA PHE A 152 20.89 3.50 18.13
C PHE A 152 20.98 3.37 19.65
N LEU A 153 22.19 3.44 20.20
CA LEU A 153 22.40 3.42 21.65
C LEU A 153 21.71 4.59 22.35
N LYS A 154 21.66 5.78 21.73
CA LYS A 154 20.91 6.91 22.28
C LYS A 154 19.40 6.66 22.36
N ALA A 155 18.81 6.03 21.34
CA ALA A 155 17.40 5.62 21.41
C ALA A 155 17.15 4.57 22.51
N TYR A 156 18.08 3.62 22.70
CA TYR A 156 17.99 2.65 23.80
C TYR A 156 18.11 3.31 25.18
N GLU A 157 19.07 4.21 25.36
CA GLU A 157 19.36 4.92 26.60
C GLU A 157 18.22 5.88 26.99
N MET A 158 17.82 6.74 26.05
CA MET A 158 16.92 7.86 26.34
C MET A 158 15.44 7.50 26.24
N ARG A 159 15.09 6.46 25.47
CA ARG A 159 13.69 6.09 25.18
C ARG A 159 13.33 4.65 25.51
N ASN A 160 14.25 3.90 26.14
CA ASN A 160 14.07 2.49 26.49
C ASN A 160 13.53 1.65 25.30
N ALA A 161 14.06 1.92 24.10
CA ALA A 161 13.66 1.23 22.89
C ALA A 161 13.92 -0.29 23.00
N GLY A 162 13.12 -1.09 22.30
CA GLY A 162 13.37 -2.51 22.06
C GLY A 162 13.90 -2.79 20.65
N ALA A 163 13.68 -1.87 19.71
CA ALA A 163 14.28 -1.92 18.38
C ALA A 163 14.40 -0.51 17.80
N VAL A 164 15.37 -0.34 16.89
CA VAL A 164 15.59 0.90 16.15
C VAL A 164 15.82 0.57 14.67
N ILE A 165 15.14 1.28 13.79
CA ILE A 165 15.22 1.16 12.34
C ILE A 165 15.79 2.47 11.80
N HIS A 166 16.83 2.36 11.00
CA HIS A 166 17.35 3.45 10.18
C HIS A 166 17.00 3.17 8.72
N SER A 167 16.21 4.05 8.12
CA SER A 167 15.74 3.94 6.75
C SER A 167 16.27 5.10 5.91
N HIS A 168 16.63 4.78 4.67
CA HIS A 168 17.03 5.70 3.60
C HIS A 168 15.92 5.82 2.55
N GLY A 169 14.67 5.58 2.95
CA GLY A 169 13.52 5.66 2.05
C GLY A 169 13.42 7.03 1.37
N MET A 170 13.12 7.03 0.06
CA MET A 170 13.19 8.22 -0.79
C MET A 170 12.26 9.33 -0.27
N GLU A 171 11.06 8.97 0.14
CA GLU A 171 10.08 9.86 0.77
C GLU A 171 10.60 10.51 2.06
N SER A 172 11.32 9.78 2.91
CA SER A 172 11.92 10.36 4.11
C SER A 172 13.02 11.38 3.78
N CYS A 173 13.73 11.20 2.67
CA CYS A 173 14.71 12.16 2.17
C CYS A 173 14.02 13.38 1.56
N LEU A 174 13.08 13.18 0.62
CA LEU A 174 12.41 14.25 -0.14
C LEU A 174 11.55 15.16 0.74
N VAL A 175 10.88 14.61 1.77
CA VAL A 175 10.01 15.43 2.64
C VAL A 175 10.81 16.50 3.39
N THR A 176 12.08 16.24 3.71
CA THR A 176 12.99 17.21 4.35
C THR A 176 13.45 18.30 3.39
N MET A 177 13.30 18.10 2.08
CA MET A 177 13.70 19.06 1.04
C MET A 177 12.58 20.02 0.65
N ILE A 178 11.31 19.67 0.91
CA ILE A 178 10.16 20.52 0.53
C ILE A 178 10.25 21.90 1.17
N ASN A 179 10.66 21.95 2.44
CA ASN A 179 10.99 23.19 3.13
C ASN A 179 12.39 23.10 3.76
N PRO A 180 13.43 23.57 3.07
CA PRO A 180 14.82 23.46 3.53
C PRO A 180 15.12 24.18 4.85
N LEU A 181 14.29 25.16 5.24
CA LEU A 181 14.45 25.93 6.47
C LEU A 181 13.66 25.35 7.65
N ALA A 182 12.80 24.35 7.42
CA ALA A 182 12.01 23.74 8.47
C ALA A 182 12.88 22.79 9.30
N ASN A 183 12.82 22.95 10.62
CA ASN A 183 13.46 22.03 11.59
C ASN A 183 12.52 20.90 12.03
N GLU A 184 11.31 20.85 11.48
CA GLU A 184 10.26 19.92 11.84
C GLU A 184 9.41 19.58 10.62
N PHE A 185 8.99 18.33 10.53
CA PHE A 185 7.91 17.88 9.67
C PHE A 185 6.62 17.79 10.51
N ARG A 186 5.52 18.31 9.97
CA ARG A 186 4.21 18.37 10.63
C ARG A 186 3.14 17.83 9.70
N ILE A 187 2.26 16.95 10.20
CA ILE A 187 1.10 16.43 9.47
C ILE A 187 -0.03 16.13 10.47
N THR A 188 -1.28 16.27 10.06
CA THR A 188 -2.45 16.00 10.92
C THR A 188 -3.57 15.34 10.12
N HIS A 189 -4.62 14.84 10.78
CA HIS A 189 -5.86 14.36 10.13
C HIS A 189 -5.66 13.24 9.08
N MET A 190 -4.67 12.38 9.33
CA MET A 190 -4.35 11.23 8.49
C MET A 190 -4.49 9.94 9.31
N GLU A 191 -5.21 8.95 8.77
CA GLU A 191 -5.52 7.69 9.47
C GLU A 191 -4.29 6.97 10.01
N MET A 192 -3.18 7.00 9.27
CA MET A 192 -1.92 6.34 9.64
C MET A 192 -1.20 6.99 10.84
N ILE A 193 -1.62 8.18 11.28
CA ILE A 193 -1.09 8.80 12.52
C ILE A 193 -1.39 7.93 13.74
N LYS A 194 -2.52 7.20 13.75
CA LYS A 194 -2.89 6.29 14.85
C LYS A 194 -1.91 5.13 15.05
N GLY A 195 -1.12 4.80 14.03
CA GLY A 195 -0.07 3.79 14.12
C GLY A 195 1.20 4.31 14.81
N ILE A 196 1.30 5.61 15.09
CA ILE A 196 2.40 6.22 15.83
C ILE A 196 2.05 6.26 17.32
N GLN A 197 2.93 5.73 18.16
CA GLN A 197 2.71 5.68 19.60
C GLN A 197 2.36 7.07 20.17
N GLY A 198 1.27 7.13 20.92
CA GLY A 198 0.82 8.34 21.62
C GLY A 198 0.04 9.34 20.76
N HIS A 199 -0.41 8.95 19.56
CA HIS A 199 -1.19 9.81 18.66
C HIS A 199 -2.52 9.15 18.23
N GLY A 200 -3.55 9.98 18.08
CA GLY A 200 -4.85 9.66 17.48
C GLY A 200 -5.02 10.34 16.11
N TYR A 201 -6.16 10.08 15.46
CA TYR A 201 -6.46 10.61 14.11
C TYR A 201 -6.41 12.15 14.03
N TYR A 202 -6.98 12.83 15.02
CA TYR A 202 -7.07 14.29 15.06
C TYR A 202 -5.79 14.96 15.59
N ASP A 203 -4.79 14.19 16.02
CA ASP A 203 -3.56 14.76 16.56
C ASP A 203 -2.66 15.31 15.45
N GLU A 204 -1.84 16.29 15.80
CA GLU A 204 -0.75 16.75 14.95
C GLU A 204 0.49 15.91 15.25
N LEU A 205 0.99 15.20 14.24
CA LEU A 205 2.25 14.51 14.29
C LEU A 205 3.39 15.48 13.96
N VAL A 206 4.32 15.64 14.89
CA VAL A 206 5.53 16.46 14.73
C VAL A 206 6.76 15.56 14.77
N VAL A 207 7.59 15.62 13.73
CA VAL A 207 8.84 14.87 13.61
C VAL A 207 10.01 15.86 13.46
N PRO A 208 10.98 15.90 14.40
CA PRO A 208 12.12 16.79 14.28
C PRO A 208 13.01 16.40 13.09
N ILE A 209 13.61 17.41 12.47
CA ILE A 209 14.57 17.29 11.36
C ILE A 209 15.92 17.83 11.86
N ILE A 210 16.96 17.00 11.79
CA ILE A 210 18.34 17.40 12.05
C ILE A 210 19.13 17.52 10.74
N GLU A 211 20.16 18.36 10.74
CA GLU A 211 21.05 18.50 9.60
C GLU A 211 21.99 17.30 9.45
N ASN A 212 22.23 16.89 8.21
CA ASN A 212 23.16 15.78 7.92
C ASN A 212 24.62 16.22 8.06
N THR A 213 25.48 15.26 8.38
CA THR A 213 26.94 15.45 8.46
C THR A 213 27.64 14.45 7.53
N ALA A 214 28.93 14.66 7.26
CA ALA A 214 29.72 13.76 6.41
C ALA A 214 29.95 12.38 7.07
N HIS A 215 29.85 12.30 8.40
CA HIS A 215 30.05 11.09 9.18
C HIS A 215 28.88 10.90 10.15
N GLU A 216 28.15 9.79 10.01
CA GLU A 216 26.93 9.50 10.79
C GLU A 216 27.13 9.64 12.30
N ARG A 217 28.29 9.21 12.81
CA ARG A 217 28.69 9.34 14.22
C ARG A 217 28.62 10.77 14.78
N GLU A 218 28.78 11.79 13.95
CA GLU A 218 28.68 13.21 14.34
C GLU A 218 27.21 13.65 14.56
N LEU A 219 26.23 12.88 14.08
CA LEU A 219 24.81 13.16 14.29
C LEU A 219 24.34 12.83 15.72
N THR A 220 25.14 12.11 16.50
CA THR A 220 24.75 11.56 17.80
C THR A 220 24.24 12.64 18.76
N ASP A 221 24.94 13.77 18.84
CA ASP A 221 24.57 14.87 19.76
C ASP A 221 23.31 15.59 19.28
N SER A 222 23.19 15.88 17.99
CA SER A 222 21.98 16.49 17.42
C SER A 222 20.75 15.59 17.56
N LEU A 223 20.93 14.28 17.39
CA LEU A 223 19.87 13.30 17.64
C LEU A 223 19.45 13.30 19.11
N ALA A 224 20.40 13.30 20.05
CA ALA A 224 20.11 13.32 21.48
C ALA A 224 19.34 14.59 21.89
N GLU A 225 19.75 15.75 21.39
CA GLU A 225 19.03 17.01 21.63
C GLU A 225 17.62 17.00 21.02
N ALA A 226 17.44 16.44 19.81
CA ALA A 226 16.12 16.25 19.23
C ALA A 226 15.24 15.30 20.06
N ILE A 227 15.78 14.18 20.53
CA ILE A 227 15.05 13.23 21.39
C ILE A 227 14.60 13.91 22.69
N LYS A 228 15.43 14.79 23.26
CA LYS A 228 15.15 15.54 24.49
C LYS A 228 14.12 16.65 24.28
N ALA A 229 14.22 17.39 23.17
CA ALA A 229 13.30 18.48 22.84
C ALA A 229 11.89 17.96 22.47
N TYR A 230 11.79 16.76 21.90
CA TYR A 230 10.53 16.17 21.44
C TYR A 230 10.22 14.87 22.19
N PRO A 231 9.78 14.92 23.46
CA PRO A 231 9.62 13.73 24.31
C PRO A 231 8.54 12.74 23.82
N LYS A 232 7.64 13.17 22.93
CA LYS A 232 6.63 12.31 22.30
C LYS A 232 7.09 11.69 20.97
N THR A 233 8.16 12.18 20.34
CA THR A 233 8.55 11.70 19.00
C THR A 233 9.09 10.28 19.05
N THR A 234 8.71 9.39 18.16
CA THR A 234 9.33 8.06 18.03
C THR A 234 10.28 7.97 16.83
N ALA A 235 10.55 9.11 16.19
CA ALA A 235 11.49 9.21 15.09
C ALA A 235 12.20 10.57 15.00
N VAL A 236 13.33 10.61 14.30
CA VAL A 236 14.04 11.83 13.90
C VAL A 236 14.43 11.71 12.43
N LEU A 237 14.05 12.71 11.64
CA LEU A 237 14.46 12.85 10.25
C LEU A 237 15.86 13.46 10.17
N VAL A 238 16.66 13.00 9.21
CA VAL A 238 17.97 13.56 8.88
C VAL A 238 17.89 14.12 7.47
N ARG A 239 18.09 15.44 7.34
CA ARG A 239 17.90 16.15 6.07
C ARG A 239 18.74 15.55 4.95
N ASN A 240 18.15 15.36 3.77
CA ASN A 240 18.84 14.79 2.59
C ASN A 240 19.46 13.40 2.82
N HIS A 241 18.96 12.64 3.80
CA HIS A 241 19.53 11.34 4.19
C HIS A 241 18.43 10.31 4.40
N GLY A 242 17.61 10.47 5.44
CA GLY A 242 16.66 9.44 5.83
C GLY A 242 16.06 9.66 7.21
N ILE A 243 15.76 8.59 7.93
CA ILE A 243 15.08 8.65 9.22
C ILE A 243 15.58 7.58 10.20
N TYR A 244 15.56 7.90 11.50
CA TYR A 244 15.73 6.97 12.61
C TYR A 244 14.41 6.82 13.35
N ILE A 245 13.90 5.59 13.50
CA ILE A 245 12.62 5.26 14.12
C ILE A 245 12.85 4.21 15.20
N TRP A 246 12.24 4.36 16.37
CA TRP A 246 12.34 3.39 17.46
C TRP A 246 10.99 3.04 18.06
N GLY A 247 10.87 1.82 18.58
CA GLY A 247 9.69 1.33 19.27
C GLY A 247 10.07 0.51 20.51
N ASP A 248 9.08 0.19 21.33
CA ASP A 248 9.26 -0.64 22.54
C ASP A 248 9.68 -2.09 22.22
N SER A 249 9.42 -2.51 20.99
CA SER A 249 9.62 -3.83 20.37
C SER A 249 9.90 -3.65 18.87
N TRP A 250 10.39 -4.69 18.20
CA TRP A 250 10.57 -4.68 16.74
C TRP A 250 9.24 -4.52 16.00
N ILE A 251 8.14 -5.05 16.55
CA ILE A 251 6.79 -4.95 15.98
C ILE A 251 6.37 -3.48 15.96
N SER A 252 6.44 -2.81 17.12
CA SER A 252 6.12 -1.39 17.24
C SER A 252 7.02 -0.53 16.34
N ALA A 253 8.34 -0.75 16.38
CA ALA A 253 9.29 -0.01 15.54
C ALA A 253 8.95 -0.15 14.04
N LYS A 254 8.65 -1.37 13.58
CA LYS A 254 8.25 -1.64 12.20
C LYS A 254 6.92 -0.98 11.84
N THR A 255 5.88 -1.17 12.64
CA THR A 255 4.55 -0.56 12.39
C THR A 255 4.66 0.95 12.28
N GLN A 256 5.39 1.59 13.20
CA GLN A 256 5.60 3.03 13.14
C GLN A 256 6.41 3.44 11.92
N ALA A 257 7.42 2.66 11.52
CA ALA A 257 8.17 2.92 10.30
C ALA A 257 7.27 2.93 9.05
N GLU A 258 6.40 1.94 8.91
CA GLU A 258 5.43 1.87 7.80
C GLU A 258 4.50 3.09 7.80
N CYS A 259 4.03 3.51 8.99
CA CYS A 259 3.19 4.70 9.14
C CYS A 259 3.95 5.99 8.79
N TYR A 260 5.19 6.17 9.28
CA TYR A 260 6.02 7.32 8.96
C TYR A 260 6.29 7.42 7.46
N HIS A 261 6.73 6.34 6.83
CA HIS A 261 6.98 6.28 5.40
C HIS A 261 5.72 6.59 4.58
N TYR A 262 4.56 6.03 4.97
CA TYR A 262 3.28 6.39 4.36
C TYR A 262 2.96 7.88 4.50
N LEU A 263 3.14 8.46 5.70
CA LEU A 263 2.80 9.85 5.97
C LEU A 263 3.71 10.83 5.21
N PHE A 264 4.99 10.50 5.05
CA PHE A 264 5.91 11.30 4.22
C PHE A 264 5.54 11.24 2.74
N ASP A 265 5.26 10.04 2.22
CA ASP A 265 4.81 9.88 0.83
C ASP A 265 3.47 10.59 0.58
N ALA A 266 2.53 10.52 1.53
CA ALA A 266 1.29 11.27 1.49
C ALA A 266 1.53 12.78 1.48
N ALA A 267 2.41 13.29 2.35
CA ALA A 267 2.75 14.72 2.38
C ALA A 267 3.38 15.19 1.07
N ILE A 268 4.30 14.42 0.49
CA ILE A 268 4.90 14.72 -0.81
C ILE A 268 3.83 14.76 -1.91
N LYS A 269 2.93 13.77 -1.95
CA LYS A 269 1.84 13.72 -2.94
C LYS A 269 0.85 14.87 -2.76
N LEU A 270 0.48 15.20 -1.52
CA LEU A 270 -0.35 16.37 -1.21
C LEU A 270 0.34 17.65 -1.69
N HIS A 271 1.64 17.83 -1.40
CA HIS A 271 2.41 18.97 -1.88
C HIS A 271 2.41 19.07 -3.42
N GLN A 272 2.63 17.96 -4.12
CA GLN A 272 2.62 17.89 -5.59
C GLN A 272 1.24 18.25 -6.17
N MET A 273 0.16 17.95 -5.44
CA MET A 273 -1.20 18.33 -5.79
C MET A 273 -1.54 19.78 -5.38
N GLY A 274 -0.59 20.51 -4.80
CA GLY A 274 -0.79 21.87 -4.31
C GLY A 274 -1.58 21.95 -3.01
N LEU A 275 -1.58 20.89 -2.20
CA LEU A 275 -2.32 20.76 -0.94
C LEU A 275 -1.39 20.81 0.29
N ASP A 276 -1.86 21.41 1.37
CA ASP A 276 -1.14 21.60 2.63
C ASP A 276 -1.45 20.47 3.63
N TRP A 277 -0.54 19.51 3.73
CA TRP A 277 -0.66 18.37 4.64
C TRP A 277 -0.64 18.74 6.13
N SER A 278 -0.22 19.96 6.48
CA SER A 278 -0.18 20.42 7.87
C SER A 278 -1.52 20.93 8.39
N THR A 279 -2.53 21.07 7.52
CA THR A 279 -3.86 21.57 7.90
C THR A 279 -4.89 20.43 7.98
N PRO A 280 -5.88 20.50 8.89
CA PRO A 280 -6.94 19.49 9.01
C PRO A 280 -7.71 19.18 7.72
N ASN A 281 -7.93 20.20 6.90
CA ASN A 281 -8.71 20.08 5.67
C ASN A 281 -7.83 19.75 4.45
N HIS A 282 -6.52 19.67 4.63
CA HIS A 282 -5.53 19.52 3.55
C HIS A 282 -5.78 20.47 2.37
N GLY A 283 -6.12 21.72 2.68
CA GLY A 283 -6.51 22.73 1.69
C GLY A 283 -5.36 23.17 0.80
N PRO A 284 -5.58 24.04 -0.20
CA PRO A 284 -4.53 24.52 -1.08
C PRO A 284 -3.37 25.16 -0.33
N LEU A 285 -2.12 24.91 -0.76
CA LEU A 285 -0.93 25.55 -0.22
C LEU A 285 -1.07 27.07 -0.33
N PRO A 286 -0.68 27.84 0.70
CA PRO A 286 -0.60 29.29 0.60
C PRO A 286 0.30 29.67 -0.57
N SER A 287 -0.23 30.42 -1.55
CA SER A 287 0.59 30.91 -2.65
C SER A 287 1.74 31.75 -2.07
N SER A 288 2.98 31.33 -2.30
CA SER A 288 4.18 32.07 -1.93
C SER A 288 4.29 33.34 -2.79
N ARG A 289 3.44 34.33 -2.54
CA ARG A 289 3.74 35.72 -2.89
C ARG A 289 4.76 36.24 -1.89
N GLY A 290 6.02 36.26 -2.31
CA GLY A 290 7.06 37.05 -1.67
C GLY A 290 8.35 36.29 -1.47
N LEU A 291 9.19 36.25 -2.51
CA LEU A 291 10.60 36.61 -2.47
C LEU A 291 11.10 36.50 -3.93
N LEU A 292 11.80 37.52 -4.43
CA LEU A 292 12.27 37.73 -5.81
C LEU A 292 11.27 38.41 -6.75
N CYS A 293 11.20 39.74 -6.66
CA CYS A 293 11.27 40.55 -7.87
C CYS A 293 11.91 41.90 -7.53
N GLY A 294 13.18 42.06 -7.90
CA GLY A 294 13.74 43.37 -8.17
C GLY A 294 13.05 43.94 -9.40
N HIS A 295 12.88 45.27 -9.39
CA HIS A 295 12.39 46.14 -10.45
C HIS A 295 12.25 45.53 -11.85
N GLN A 296 11.03 45.58 -12.39
CA GLN A 296 10.78 46.40 -13.59
C GLN A 296 9.31 46.81 -13.65
N ASN A 297 9.11 48.13 -13.76
CA ASN A 297 7.86 48.76 -14.16
C ASN A 297 7.47 48.25 -15.54
N GLU A 298 6.24 47.77 -15.72
CA GLU A 298 5.43 48.15 -16.88
C GLU A 298 3.95 48.28 -16.48
N ASN A 299 3.46 49.52 -16.60
CA ASN A 299 2.05 49.85 -16.58
C ASN A 299 1.39 49.35 -17.87
N VAL A 300 0.42 48.45 -17.78
CA VAL A 300 -0.67 48.40 -18.75
C VAL A 300 -2.00 48.26 -18.00
N SER A 301 -2.62 49.41 -17.79
CA SER A 301 -4.05 49.54 -17.50
C SER A 301 -4.83 49.21 -18.77
N MET A 302 -5.91 48.43 -18.68
CA MET A 302 -7.26 48.85 -19.07
C MET A 302 -8.32 47.78 -18.77
N LYS A 303 -9.30 48.25 -18.00
CA LYS A 303 -10.67 47.76 -17.79
C LYS A 303 -11.33 46.93 -18.90
N ALA A 304 -12.04 45.88 -18.48
CA ALA A 304 -13.39 45.51 -18.92
C ALA A 304 -13.93 44.53 -17.86
N GLY A 305 -15.13 44.58 -17.30
CA GLY A 305 -16.32 45.38 -17.51
C GLY A 305 -17.41 44.66 -16.71
N SER A 306 -17.70 45.12 -15.51
CA SER A 306 -18.87 44.65 -14.75
C SER A 306 -20.07 45.43 -15.26
N LEU A 307 -20.87 44.78 -16.12
CA LEU A 307 -22.25 45.14 -16.38
C LEU A 307 -23.13 44.05 -15.78
N ILE A 308 -24.08 44.54 -14.98
CA ILE A 308 -24.96 43.82 -14.07
C ILE A 308 -25.94 42.93 -14.84
N SER A 309 -26.17 41.70 -14.36
CA SER A 309 -27.53 41.16 -14.29
C SER A 309 -27.70 40.37 -13.00
N ASN A 310 -28.58 40.85 -12.13
CA ASN A 310 -29.17 40.07 -11.04
C ASN A 310 -29.72 38.75 -11.60
N ASN A 311 -29.09 37.63 -11.25
CA ASN A 311 -29.76 36.33 -11.14
C ASN A 311 -28.82 35.33 -10.47
N GLY A 312 -29.16 34.93 -9.25
CA GLY A 312 -28.69 33.72 -8.56
C GLY A 312 -27.19 33.60 -8.33
N ILE A 313 -26.77 33.51 -7.07
CA ILE A 313 -25.49 32.89 -6.75
C ILE A 313 -25.57 31.45 -7.26
N VAL A 314 -25.05 31.19 -8.47
CA VAL A 314 -24.86 29.83 -8.97
C VAL A 314 -23.76 29.23 -8.08
N PRO A 315 -24.01 28.14 -7.34
CA PRO A 315 -22.98 27.51 -6.54
C PRO A 315 -21.79 27.18 -7.45
N SER A 316 -20.57 27.53 -7.05
CA SER A 316 -19.37 27.06 -7.74
C SER A 316 -19.31 25.54 -7.66
N ARG A 317 -19.82 24.86 -8.69
CA ARG A 317 -19.78 23.40 -8.82
C ARG A 317 -18.31 22.96 -8.87
N ARG A 318 -17.88 22.14 -7.91
CA ARG A 318 -16.50 21.64 -7.84
C ARG A 318 -16.35 20.23 -8.36
N CYS A 319 -17.39 19.40 -8.22
CA CYS A 319 -17.34 17.99 -8.60
C CYS A 319 -18.59 17.58 -9.39
N ILE A 320 -18.40 16.68 -10.35
CA ILE A 320 -19.48 15.98 -11.06
C ILE A 320 -19.31 14.49 -10.82
N VAL A 321 -20.37 13.82 -10.39
CA VAL A 321 -20.45 12.36 -10.27
C VAL A 321 -21.42 11.85 -11.32
N LEU A 322 -20.98 10.91 -12.15
CA LEU A 322 -21.76 10.39 -13.27
C LEU A 322 -22.10 8.92 -13.06
N ASP A 323 -23.32 8.54 -13.39
CA ASP A 323 -23.65 7.15 -13.66
C ASP A 323 -23.14 6.69 -15.03
N ILE A 324 -23.14 5.37 -15.24
CA ILE A 324 -22.75 4.75 -16.51
C ILE A 324 -23.95 4.46 -17.39
N GLU A 325 -24.72 3.42 -17.02
CA GLU A 325 -25.82 2.90 -17.80
C GLU A 325 -26.92 3.95 -17.92
N GLY A 326 -27.43 4.20 -19.13
CA GLY A 326 -28.48 5.21 -19.36
C GLY A 326 -28.03 6.67 -19.23
N THR A 327 -26.78 6.94 -18.85
CA THR A 327 -26.26 8.28 -18.56
C THR A 327 -25.08 8.66 -19.45
N THR A 328 -23.94 7.96 -19.31
CA THR A 328 -22.76 8.12 -20.20
C THR A 328 -22.73 7.07 -21.31
N THR A 329 -23.37 5.93 -21.09
CA THR A 329 -23.32 4.74 -21.94
C THR A 329 -24.74 4.24 -22.22
N PRO A 330 -25.09 3.85 -23.46
CA PRO A 330 -26.40 3.27 -23.75
C PRO A 330 -26.72 2.03 -22.91
N ILE A 331 -27.97 1.93 -22.43
CA ILE A 331 -28.46 0.75 -21.68
C ILE A 331 -28.30 -0.53 -22.50
N SER A 332 -28.57 -0.45 -23.81
CA SER A 332 -28.40 -1.57 -24.74
C SER A 332 -26.96 -2.06 -24.82
N PHE A 333 -25.95 -1.21 -24.64
CA PHE A 333 -24.56 -1.66 -24.65
C PHE A 333 -24.24 -2.57 -23.45
N VAL A 334 -24.76 -2.23 -22.27
CA VAL A 334 -24.55 -3.05 -21.07
C VAL A 334 -25.31 -4.38 -21.20
N THR A 335 -26.59 -4.30 -21.56
CA THR A 335 -27.51 -5.44 -21.56
C THR A 335 -27.37 -6.36 -22.78
N GLU A 336 -27.01 -5.83 -23.94
CA GLU A 336 -26.92 -6.58 -25.21
C GLU A 336 -25.49 -6.88 -25.66
N VAL A 337 -24.48 -6.18 -25.11
CA VAL A 337 -23.06 -6.40 -25.47
C VAL A 337 -22.26 -6.96 -24.29
N LEU A 338 -22.14 -6.22 -23.19
CA LEU A 338 -21.24 -6.61 -22.08
C LEU A 338 -21.68 -7.90 -21.38
N PHE A 339 -22.93 -8.01 -20.94
CA PHE A 339 -23.41 -9.23 -20.27
C PHE A 339 -23.43 -10.44 -21.20
N PRO A 340 -23.93 -10.35 -22.45
CA PRO A 340 -23.86 -11.46 -23.39
C PRO A 340 -22.43 -11.88 -23.72
N TYR A 341 -21.49 -10.94 -23.82
CA TYR A 341 -20.08 -11.25 -24.03
C TYR A 341 -19.51 -12.07 -22.86
N ALA A 342 -19.75 -11.64 -21.61
CA ALA A 342 -19.28 -12.37 -20.43
C ALA A 342 -19.85 -13.80 -20.41
N ARG A 343 -21.15 -13.94 -20.69
CA ARG A 343 -21.82 -15.23 -20.75
C ARG A 343 -21.24 -16.15 -21.84
N LYS A 344 -20.98 -15.63 -23.04
CA LYS A 344 -20.43 -16.42 -24.15
C LYS A 344 -18.97 -16.84 -23.93
N ASN A 345 -18.20 -16.04 -23.18
CA ASN A 345 -16.76 -16.22 -23.03
C ASN A 345 -16.31 -16.80 -21.69
N VAL A 346 -17.21 -16.98 -20.71
CA VAL A 346 -16.85 -17.51 -19.38
C VAL A 346 -16.12 -18.86 -19.48
N GLY A 347 -16.58 -19.78 -20.31
CA GLY A 347 -15.93 -21.09 -20.47
C GLY A 347 -14.52 -20.96 -21.05
N ARG A 348 -14.38 -20.24 -22.16
CA ARG A 348 -13.07 -19.98 -22.79
C ARG A 348 -12.09 -19.30 -21.83
N HIS A 349 -12.56 -18.32 -21.06
CA HIS A 349 -11.74 -17.60 -20.09
C HIS A 349 -11.27 -18.55 -18.99
N LEU A 350 -12.19 -19.23 -18.31
CA LEU A 350 -11.86 -20.21 -17.26
C LEU A 350 -10.94 -21.32 -17.76
N ASP A 351 -11.15 -21.83 -18.98
CA ASP A 351 -10.27 -22.84 -19.56
C ASP A 351 -8.85 -22.32 -19.81
N THR A 352 -8.72 -21.08 -20.27
CA THR A 352 -7.41 -20.51 -20.61
C THR A 352 -6.63 -20.11 -19.36
N THR A 353 -7.33 -19.54 -18.37
CA THR A 353 -6.69 -18.93 -17.20
C THR A 353 -6.80 -19.79 -15.93
N TYR A 354 -7.34 -21.01 -16.02
CA TYR A 354 -7.64 -21.88 -14.88
C TYR A 354 -6.52 -21.92 -13.83
N TYR A 355 -5.27 -22.17 -14.24
CA TYR A 355 -4.14 -22.34 -13.32
C TYR A 355 -3.50 -21.02 -12.86
N THR A 356 -4.03 -19.87 -13.28
CA THR A 356 -3.54 -18.57 -12.81
C THR A 356 -4.04 -18.28 -11.40
N ALA A 357 -3.23 -17.58 -10.61
CA ALA A 357 -3.62 -17.23 -9.24
C ALA A 357 -4.92 -16.40 -9.19
N GLU A 358 -5.10 -15.46 -10.13
CA GLU A 358 -6.29 -14.60 -10.21
C GLU A 358 -7.57 -15.42 -10.45
N THR A 359 -7.56 -16.33 -11.42
CA THR A 359 -8.72 -17.20 -11.68
C THR A 359 -8.96 -18.20 -10.55
N GLN A 360 -7.90 -18.69 -9.89
CA GLN A 360 -8.08 -19.55 -8.71
C GLN A 360 -8.76 -18.80 -7.56
N ASP A 361 -8.49 -17.51 -7.38
CA ASP A 361 -9.17 -16.69 -6.38
C ASP A 361 -10.63 -16.40 -6.76
N ASP A 362 -10.93 -16.17 -8.05
CA ASP A 362 -12.31 -16.10 -8.55
C ASP A 362 -13.09 -17.39 -8.27
N ILE A 363 -12.46 -18.55 -8.53
CA ILE A 363 -13.06 -19.87 -8.32
C ILE A 363 -13.37 -20.08 -6.84
N LYS A 364 -12.44 -19.76 -5.93
CA LYS A 364 -12.68 -19.86 -4.48
C LYS A 364 -13.84 -18.99 -4.02
N LEU A 365 -13.92 -17.76 -4.53
CA LEU A 365 -14.98 -16.82 -4.17
C LEU A 365 -16.34 -17.28 -4.70
N LEU A 366 -16.40 -17.76 -5.95
CA LEU A 366 -17.60 -18.33 -6.56
C LEU A 366 -18.05 -19.61 -5.85
N ARG A 367 -17.11 -20.52 -5.51
CA ARG A 367 -17.39 -21.73 -4.74
C ARG A 367 -18.03 -21.39 -3.40
N SER A 368 -17.45 -20.43 -2.67
CA SER A 368 -18.00 -19.96 -1.39
C SER A 368 -19.40 -19.36 -1.52
N GLN A 369 -19.64 -18.58 -2.59
CA GLN A 369 -20.96 -18.01 -2.86
C GLN A 369 -22.00 -19.10 -3.20
N VAL A 370 -21.63 -20.06 -4.05
CA VAL A 370 -22.51 -21.15 -4.47
C VAL A 370 -22.84 -22.07 -3.29
N ASP A 371 -21.88 -22.35 -2.41
CA ASP A 371 -22.14 -23.11 -1.18
C ASP A 371 -23.17 -22.40 -0.28
N ASN A 372 -23.13 -21.07 -0.21
CA ASN A 372 -24.14 -20.28 0.49
C ASN A 372 -25.50 -20.34 -0.22
N ASP A 373 -25.51 -20.18 -1.54
CA ASP A 373 -26.72 -20.26 -2.36
C ASP A 373 -27.44 -21.62 -2.24
N LEU A 374 -26.67 -22.71 -2.18
CA LEU A 374 -27.18 -24.07 -1.95
C LEU A 374 -27.82 -24.20 -0.56
N ARG A 375 -27.19 -23.65 0.49
CA ARG A 375 -27.75 -23.64 1.85
C ARG A 375 -29.04 -22.83 1.93
N GLN A 376 -29.15 -21.76 1.15
CA GLN A 376 -30.35 -20.92 1.07
C GLN A 376 -31.43 -21.46 0.11
N GLY A 377 -31.15 -22.54 -0.62
CA GLY A 377 -32.09 -23.12 -1.58
C GLY A 377 -32.35 -22.24 -2.81
N ILE A 378 -31.38 -21.42 -3.22
CA ILE A 378 -31.52 -20.56 -4.39
C ILE A 378 -31.63 -21.41 -5.66
N ALA A 379 -32.70 -21.16 -6.44
CA ALA A 379 -32.96 -21.88 -7.68
C ALA A 379 -31.81 -21.67 -8.70
N GLY A 380 -31.29 -22.77 -9.26
CA GLY A 380 -30.22 -22.76 -10.25
C GLY A 380 -28.80 -22.86 -9.70
N ALA A 381 -28.62 -22.90 -8.38
CA ALA A 381 -27.31 -23.19 -7.77
C ALA A 381 -26.95 -24.67 -7.93
N MET A 382 -25.73 -24.95 -8.37
CA MET A 382 -25.19 -26.31 -8.57
C MET A 382 -23.88 -26.46 -7.83
N TYR A 383 -23.69 -27.57 -7.10
CA TYR A 383 -22.44 -27.83 -6.38
C TYR A 383 -21.21 -27.77 -7.30
N ILE A 384 -20.18 -27.04 -6.88
CA ILE A 384 -18.89 -26.94 -7.58
C ILE A 384 -17.93 -27.94 -6.92
N PRO A 385 -17.49 -28.99 -7.63
CA PRO A 385 -16.58 -29.99 -7.08
C PRO A 385 -15.22 -29.42 -6.64
N SER A 386 -14.49 -30.21 -5.84
CA SER A 386 -13.11 -29.89 -5.45
C SER A 386 -12.18 -29.92 -6.66
N ASP A 387 -11.03 -29.25 -6.54
CA ASP A 387 -10.04 -29.15 -7.63
C ASP A 387 -9.45 -30.53 -8.01
N ASP A 388 -9.52 -31.51 -7.11
CA ASP A 388 -9.13 -32.91 -7.35
C ASP A 388 -10.04 -33.64 -8.35
N SER A 389 -11.22 -33.09 -8.65
CA SER A 389 -12.21 -33.69 -9.56
C SER A 389 -11.87 -33.49 -11.04
N GLY A 390 -10.77 -32.79 -11.34
CA GLY A 390 -10.35 -32.45 -12.69
C GLY A 390 -10.90 -31.11 -13.18
N LYS A 391 -10.07 -30.37 -13.94
CA LYS A 391 -10.36 -29.03 -14.43
C LYS A 391 -11.67 -28.95 -15.21
N GLU A 392 -11.90 -29.89 -16.11
CA GLU A 392 -13.04 -29.89 -17.02
C GLU A 392 -14.37 -29.95 -16.26
N VAL A 393 -14.42 -30.73 -15.18
CA VAL A 393 -15.62 -30.89 -14.34
C VAL A 393 -15.89 -29.62 -13.54
N VAL A 394 -14.85 -29.02 -12.96
CA VAL A 394 -14.96 -27.77 -12.18
C VAL A 394 -15.40 -26.62 -13.08
N VAL A 395 -14.80 -26.47 -14.26
CA VAL A 395 -15.16 -25.42 -15.22
C VAL A 395 -16.60 -25.57 -15.69
N ALA A 396 -17.07 -26.79 -16.01
CA ALA A 396 -18.45 -27.01 -16.41
C ALA A 396 -19.46 -26.59 -15.32
N ALA A 397 -19.18 -26.93 -14.05
CA ALA A 397 -20.03 -26.53 -12.93
C ALA A 397 -20.02 -24.99 -12.72
N LEU A 398 -18.87 -24.34 -12.87
CA LEU A 398 -18.75 -22.89 -12.78
C LEU A 398 -19.55 -22.18 -13.88
N ILE A 399 -19.45 -22.64 -15.13
CA ILE A 399 -20.21 -22.08 -16.26
C ILE A 399 -21.71 -22.15 -15.96
N ALA A 400 -22.22 -23.31 -15.53
CA ALA A 400 -23.64 -23.49 -15.22
C ALA A 400 -24.13 -22.52 -14.14
N ASN A 401 -23.35 -22.36 -13.05
CA ASN A 401 -23.69 -21.42 -11.98
C ASN A 401 -23.64 -19.96 -12.46
N VAL A 402 -22.60 -19.57 -13.19
CA VAL A 402 -22.45 -18.20 -13.71
C VAL A 402 -23.60 -17.87 -14.67
N GLU A 403 -23.96 -18.78 -15.57
CA GLU A 403 -25.10 -18.59 -16.47
C GLU A 403 -26.42 -18.43 -15.70
N ALA A 404 -26.65 -19.25 -14.66
CA ALA A 404 -27.83 -19.14 -13.82
C ALA A 404 -27.88 -17.79 -13.07
N MET A 405 -26.74 -17.34 -12.51
CA MET A 405 -26.64 -16.06 -11.82
C MET A 405 -26.88 -14.86 -12.76
N ILE A 406 -26.32 -14.90 -13.97
CA ILE A 406 -26.54 -13.87 -15.00
C ILE A 406 -28.01 -13.85 -15.45
N LYS A 407 -28.59 -15.03 -15.71
CA LYS A 407 -30.00 -15.12 -16.13
C LYS A 407 -30.98 -14.59 -15.08
N ALA A 408 -30.63 -14.72 -13.80
CA ALA A 408 -31.42 -14.22 -12.68
C ALA A 408 -31.04 -12.77 -12.27
N ASP A 409 -30.22 -12.07 -13.05
CA ASP A 409 -29.71 -10.70 -12.77
C ASP A 409 -29.20 -10.53 -11.32
N ARG A 410 -28.46 -11.53 -10.82
CA ARG A 410 -28.00 -11.53 -9.43
C ARG A 410 -26.79 -10.61 -9.26
N LYS A 411 -26.94 -9.59 -8.42
CA LYS A 411 -25.89 -8.59 -8.14
C LYS A 411 -24.90 -9.09 -7.08
N ILE A 412 -24.12 -10.11 -7.40
CA ILE A 412 -23.18 -10.77 -6.47
C ILE A 412 -21.74 -10.32 -6.70
N THR A 413 -20.99 -10.05 -5.63
CA THR A 413 -19.57 -9.68 -5.68
C THR A 413 -18.72 -10.69 -6.45
N ALA A 414 -18.90 -11.99 -6.17
CA ALA A 414 -18.15 -13.07 -6.83
C ALA A 414 -18.34 -13.07 -8.35
N LEU A 415 -19.59 -12.89 -8.81
CA LEU A 415 -19.92 -12.82 -10.23
C LEU A 415 -19.30 -11.57 -10.88
N LYS A 416 -19.43 -10.41 -10.23
CA LYS A 416 -18.90 -9.13 -10.75
C LYS A 416 -17.38 -9.14 -10.90
N GLN A 417 -16.67 -9.83 -10.00
CA GLN A 417 -15.22 -9.98 -10.08
C GLN A 417 -14.83 -10.77 -11.34
N LEU A 418 -15.39 -11.96 -11.52
CA LEU A 418 -15.13 -12.81 -12.69
C LEU A 418 -15.53 -12.10 -14.00
N GLN A 419 -16.69 -11.44 -14.03
CA GLN A 419 -17.12 -10.65 -15.20
C GLN A 419 -16.11 -9.56 -15.55
N GLY A 420 -15.55 -8.88 -14.55
CA GLY A 420 -14.47 -7.90 -14.73
C GLY A 420 -13.23 -8.48 -15.40
N HIS A 421 -12.82 -9.70 -15.01
CA HIS A 421 -11.67 -10.39 -15.61
C HIS A 421 -11.96 -10.87 -17.04
N ILE A 422 -13.17 -11.39 -17.30
CA ILE A 422 -13.59 -11.77 -18.66
C ILE A 422 -13.62 -10.55 -19.59
N TRP A 423 -14.19 -9.43 -19.14
CA TRP A 423 -14.18 -8.19 -19.92
C TRP A 423 -12.77 -7.68 -20.14
N ARG A 424 -11.86 -7.80 -19.17
CA ARG A 424 -10.45 -7.43 -19.34
C ARG A 424 -9.84 -8.16 -20.54
N THR A 425 -10.05 -9.48 -20.63
CA THR A 425 -9.61 -10.27 -21.79
C THR A 425 -10.24 -9.76 -23.09
N GLY A 426 -11.54 -9.46 -23.08
CA GLY A 426 -12.24 -8.95 -24.26
C GLY A 426 -11.73 -7.61 -24.75
N PHE A 427 -11.46 -6.66 -23.85
CA PHE A 427 -10.88 -5.37 -24.19
C PHE A 427 -9.42 -5.51 -24.66
N GLN A 428 -8.60 -6.33 -24.00
CA GLN A 428 -7.20 -6.57 -24.39
C GLN A 428 -7.07 -7.21 -25.77
N ASN A 429 -8.00 -8.11 -26.12
CA ASN A 429 -8.04 -8.76 -27.42
C ASN A 429 -8.75 -7.92 -28.51
N ASN A 430 -9.18 -6.70 -28.20
CA ASN A 430 -10.01 -5.86 -29.08
C ASN A 430 -11.33 -6.52 -29.52
N GLU A 431 -11.84 -7.49 -28.75
CA GLU A 431 -13.15 -8.11 -28.97
C GLU A 431 -14.29 -7.25 -28.37
N LEU A 432 -13.95 -6.40 -27.40
CA LEU A 432 -14.84 -5.39 -26.82
C LEU A 432 -14.27 -3.99 -27.03
N LYS A 433 -15.16 -3.03 -27.23
CA LYS A 433 -14.81 -1.61 -27.31
C LYS A 433 -15.81 -0.80 -26.50
N GLY A 434 -15.31 0.10 -25.66
CA GLY A 434 -16.13 0.91 -24.77
C GLY A 434 -16.97 1.87 -25.58
N MET A 435 -18.27 1.90 -25.28
CA MET A 435 -19.21 2.78 -25.94
C MET A 435 -19.67 3.85 -24.96
N VAL A 436 -19.65 5.10 -25.38
CA VAL A 436 -20.22 6.25 -24.66
C VAL A 436 -21.01 7.10 -25.66
N PHE A 437 -21.97 7.90 -25.21
CA PHE A 437 -22.67 8.84 -26.09
C PHE A 437 -21.70 9.90 -26.65
N ASP A 438 -21.99 10.40 -27.85
CA ASP A 438 -21.10 11.30 -28.61
C ASP A 438 -20.78 12.61 -27.88
N ASP A 439 -21.69 13.10 -27.04
CA ASP A 439 -21.51 14.34 -26.26
C ASP A 439 -20.66 14.16 -24.99
N VAL A 440 -20.44 12.92 -24.54
CA VAL A 440 -19.75 12.62 -23.29
C VAL A 440 -18.27 13.02 -23.34
N PRO A 441 -17.46 12.62 -24.36
CA PRO A 441 -16.06 13.00 -24.43
C PRO A 441 -15.85 14.53 -24.40
N GLU A 442 -16.63 15.28 -25.18
CA GLU A 442 -16.50 16.73 -25.27
C GLU A 442 -16.84 17.40 -23.93
N ALA A 443 -17.90 16.94 -23.25
CA ALA A 443 -18.27 17.44 -21.94
C ALA A 443 -17.19 17.13 -20.88
N LEU A 444 -16.64 15.91 -20.88
CA LEU A 444 -15.57 15.52 -19.96
C LEU A 444 -14.31 16.38 -20.16
N GLU A 445 -13.90 16.61 -21.40
CA GLU A 445 -12.74 17.45 -21.71
C GLU A 445 -12.98 18.92 -21.32
N LYS A 446 -14.19 19.44 -21.55
CA LYS A 446 -14.59 20.79 -21.13
C LYS A 446 -14.57 20.95 -19.61
N TRP A 447 -15.15 20.01 -18.86
CA TRP A 447 -15.15 20.06 -17.39
C TRP A 447 -13.74 19.96 -16.82
N GLN A 448 -12.89 19.10 -17.40
CA GLN A 448 -11.48 19.04 -17.04
C GLN A 448 -10.76 20.37 -17.28
N ALA A 449 -10.96 21.00 -18.44
CA ALA A 449 -10.36 22.31 -18.77
C ALA A 449 -10.83 23.43 -17.83
N LEU A 450 -12.04 23.33 -17.29
CA LEU A 450 -12.59 24.23 -16.26
C LEU A 450 -12.12 23.90 -14.84
N GLY A 451 -11.31 22.85 -14.65
CA GLY A 451 -10.84 22.40 -13.35
C GLY A 451 -11.91 21.68 -12.51
N ILE A 452 -13.02 21.26 -13.12
CA ILE A 452 -14.08 20.49 -12.46
C ILE A 452 -13.64 19.02 -12.39
N LYS A 453 -13.67 18.43 -11.20
CA LYS A 453 -13.33 17.01 -11.02
C LYS A 453 -14.51 16.13 -11.36
N VAL A 454 -14.28 15.11 -12.20
CA VAL A 454 -15.34 14.19 -12.64
C VAL A 454 -15.10 12.79 -12.10
N TYR A 455 -16.13 12.18 -11.51
CA TYR A 455 -16.08 10.85 -10.92
C TYR A 455 -17.18 9.98 -11.53
N ILE A 456 -16.99 8.67 -11.49
CA ILE A 456 -18.01 7.70 -11.88
C ILE A 456 -18.56 7.01 -10.65
N TYR A 457 -19.87 6.81 -10.56
CA TYR A 457 -20.51 5.95 -9.57
C TYR A 457 -21.47 4.97 -10.24
N SER A 458 -21.10 3.68 -10.25
CA SER A 458 -21.86 2.65 -10.95
C SER A 458 -21.98 1.36 -10.17
N SER A 459 -22.98 0.54 -10.51
CA SER A 459 -23.12 -0.81 -9.96
C SER A 459 -22.03 -1.78 -10.43
N GLY A 460 -21.35 -1.49 -11.54
CA GLY A 460 -20.21 -2.26 -12.03
C GLY A 460 -18.96 -2.06 -11.17
N SER A 461 -18.10 -3.07 -11.06
CA SER A 461 -16.85 -2.98 -10.28
C SER A 461 -15.93 -1.88 -10.81
N ARG A 462 -15.13 -1.24 -9.95
CA ARG A 462 -14.15 -0.22 -10.38
C ARG A 462 -13.25 -0.69 -11.52
N LEU A 463 -12.89 -1.99 -11.55
CA LEU A 463 -12.15 -2.60 -12.66
C LEU A 463 -12.93 -2.49 -13.99
N ALA A 464 -14.20 -2.88 -14.01
CA ALA A 464 -15.05 -2.81 -15.20
C ALA A 464 -15.21 -1.37 -15.70
N GLN A 465 -15.39 -0.41 -14.77
CA GLN A 465 -15.48 1.01 -15.12
C GLN A 465 -14.18 1.51 -15.78
N ARG A 466 -13.02 1.17 -15.20
CA ARG A 466 -11.71 1.52 -15.78
C ARG A 466 -11.50 0.89 -17.16
N LEU A 467 -12.00 -0.32 -17.39
CA LEU A 467 -11.91 -0.98 -18.68
C LEU A 467 -12.80 -0.30 -19.73
N LEU A 468 -14.03 0.06 -19.36
CA LEU A 468 -14.98 0.74 -20.24
C LEU A 468 -14.41 2.07 -20.74
N PHE A 469 -14.04 2.98 -19.83
CA PHE A 469 -13.54 4.31 -20.19
C PHE A 469 -12.10 4.31 -20.74
N GLY A 470 -11.34 3.24 -20.48
CA GLY A 470 -9.97 3.10 -20.98
C GLY A 470 -9.88 2.64 -22.43
N ASN A 471 -10.93 2.03 -22.98
CA ASN A 471 -10.91 1.36 -24.28
C ASN A 471 -12.03 1.86 -25.21
N THR A 472 -12.29 3.17 -25.26
CA THR A 472 -13.40 3.74 -26.06
C THR A 472 -13.02 4.01 -27.52
N SER A 473 -14.01 4.34 -28.36
CA SER A 473 -13.78 4.87 -29.73
C SER A 473 -13.11 6.24 -29.77
N TYR A 474 -13.18 7.00 -28.69
CA TYR A 474 -12.58 8.33 -28.55
C TYR A 474 -11.21 8.27 -27.87
N GLY A 475 -10.65 7.07 -27.69
CA GLY A 475 -9.41 6.84 -26.97
C GLY A 475 -9.62 6.58 -25.47
N ASP A 476 -8.59 6.83 -24.68
CA ASP A 476 -8.64 6.65 -23.23
C ASP A 476 -9.24 7.90 -22.56
N LEU A 477 -10.48 7.78 -22.10
CA LEU A 477 -11.22 8.85 -21.41
C LEU A 477 -10.90 8.94 -19.92
N ARG A 478 -10.12 8.00 -19.35
CA ARG A 478 -9.74 8.04 -17.94
C ARG A 478 -8.88 9.26 -17.60
N LYS A 479 -8.23 9.86 -18.60
CA LYS A 479 -7.50 11.13 -18.47
C LYS A 479 -8.39 12.27 -17.95
N CYS A 480 -9.70 12.22 -18.19
CA CYS A 480 -10.68 13.22 -17.77
C CYS A 480 -11.39 12.84 -16.46
N LEU A 481 -11.14 11.64 -15.93
CA LEU A 481 -11.80 11.13 -14.73
C LEU A 481 -10.86 11.18 -13.52
N SER A 482 -11.37 11.65 -12.40
CA SER A 482 -10.65 11.81 -11.13
C SER A 482 -10.81 10.60 -10.20
N GLY A 483 -11.79 9.71 -10.44
CA GLY A 483 -11.97 8.50 -9.64
C GLY A 483 -13.23 7.70 -9.98
N PHE A 484 -13.37 6.54 -9.32
CA PHE A 484 -14.44 5.58 -9.54
C PHE A 484 -14.98 5.07 -8.19
N PHE A 485 -16.30 5.12 -8.03
CA PHE A 485 -17.06 4.52 -6.93
C PHE A 485 -17.87 3.34 -7.47
N ASP A 486 -18.00 2.30 -6.67
CA ASP A 486 -18.87 1.16 -6.94
C ASP A 486 -19.68 0.80 -5.70
N THR A 487 -20.41 -0.32 -5.72
CA THR A 487 -21.27 -0.73 -4.61
C THR A 487 -20.54 -1.02 -3.30
N THR A 488 -19.20 -0.96 -3.26
CA THR A 488 -18.43 -1.02 -2.00
C THR A 488 -18.67 0.19 -1.11
N VAL A 489 -19.04 1.35 -1.69
CA VAL A 489 -19.42 2.56 -0.94
C VAL A 489 -20.84 2.48 -0.37
N GLY A 490 -21.66 1.56 -0.91
CA GLY A 490 -23.07 1.40 -0.58
C GLY A 490 -23.95 1.26 -1.81
N ASN A 491 -25.24 0.96 -1.60
CA ASN A 491 -26.23 0.83 -2.67
C ASN A 491 -26.59 2.20 -3.26
N LYS A 492 -26.68 2.31 -4.59
CA LYS A 492 -27.01 3.57 -5.29
C LYS A 492 -28.40 4.13 -4.94
N ARG A 493 -29.28 3.35 -4.32
CA ARG A 493 -30.61 3.80 -3.89
C ARG A 493 -30.66 4.22 -2.42
N GLU A 494 -29.52 4.23 -1.73
CA GLU A 494 -29.42 4.57 -0.32
C GLU A 494 -28.73 5.92 -0.14
N THR A 495 -29.37 6.82 0.61
CA THR A 495 -28.87 8.16 0.93
C THR A 495 -27.49 8.14 1.56
N ARG A 496 -27.22 7.14 2.42
CA ARG A 496 -25.91 6.93 3.06
C ARG A 496 -24.75 6.81 2.07
N SER A 497 -24.97 6.17 0.92
CA SER A 497 -23.93 6.00 -0.11
C SER A 497 -23.45 7.35 -0.65
N TYR A 498 -24.35 8.31 -0.79
CA TYR A 498 -24.03 9.66 -1.27
C TYR A 498 -23.44 10.54 -0.19
N THR A 499 -23.79 10.32 1.08
CA THR A 499 -23.07 10.92 2.22
C THR A 499 -21.62 10.46 2.25
N GLU A 500 -21.38 9.15 2.13
CA GLU A 500 -20.04 8.58 2.08
C GLU A 500 -19.25 9.06 0.85
N ILE A 501 -19.90 9.19 -0.32
CA ILE A 501 -19.28 9.81 -1.51
C ILE A 501 -18.92 11.27 -1.24
N SER A 502 -19.82 12.06 -0.63
CA SER A 502 -19.55 13.46 -0.29
C SER A 502 -18.36 13.60 0.65
N GLU A 503 -18.28 12.76 1.67
CA GLU A 503 -17.16 12.69 2.62
C GLU A 503 -15.87 12.24 1.93
N SER A 504 -15.93 11.20 1.09
CA SER A 504 -14.79 10.70 0.31
C SER A 504 -14.25 11.73 -0.68
N LEU A 505 -15.12 12.58 -1.23
CA LEU A 505 -14.73 13.66 -2.13
C LEU A 505 -14.21 14.90 -1.40
N GLY A 506 -14.41 14.99 -0.08
CA GLY A 506 -13.92 16.08 0.76
C GLY A 506 -14.53 17.44 0.41
N VAL A 507 -15.79 17.48 -0.05
CA VAL A 507 -16.49 18.74 -0.31
C VAL A 507 -17.04 19.34 1.00
N ASP A 508 -16.98 20.67 1.13
CA ASP A 508 -17.47 21.37 2.33
C ASP A 508 -19.00 21.31 2.44
N LYS A 509 -19.69 21.26 1.28
CA LYS A 509 -21.14 21.15 1.17
C LYS A 509 -21.49 20.09 0.13
N PRO A 510 -22.40 19.15 0.42
CA PRO A 510 -22.84 18.17 -0.58
C PRO A 510 -23.38 18.80 -1.87
N SER A 511 -23.93 20.02 -1.80
CA SER A 511 -24.42 20.79 -2.95
C SER A 511 -23.34 21.26 -3.93
N GLU A 512 -22.05 21.10 -3.59
CA GLU A 512 -20.94 21.32 -4.52
C GLU A 512 -20.73 20.15 -5.50
N ILE A 513 -21.40 19.02 -5.25
CA ILE A 513 -21.41 17.84 -6.11
C ILE A 513 -22.69 17.84 -6.94
N LEU A 514 -22.51 17.77 -8.26
CA LEU A 514 -23.59 17.45 -9.19
C LEU A 514 -23.58 15.96 -9.49
N PHE A 515 -24.63 15.24 -9.11
CA PHE A 515 -24.85 13.86 -9.52
C PHE A 515 -25.75 13.79 -10.77
N VAL A 516 -25.32 13.03 -11.77
CA VAL A 516 -26.06 12.79 -13.00
C VAL A 516 -26.38 11.30 -13.13
N THR A 517 -27.67 10.96 -13.21
CA THR A 517 -28.18 9.58 -13.32
C THR A 517 -29.45 9.57 -14.17
N ASP A 518 -29.79 8.44 -14.78
CA ASP A 518 -31.10 8.24 -15.42
C ASP A 518 -32.15 7.69 -14.44
N ILE A 519 -31.71 7.12 -13.31
CA ILE A 519 -32.60 6.41 -12.38
C ILE A 519 -33.17 7.38 -11.34
N TYR A 520 -34.51 7.51 -11.35
CA TYR A 520 -35.24 8.37 -10.40
C TYR A 520 -34.93 8.05 -8.92
N GLN A 521 -34.87 6.78 -8.52
CA GLN A 521 -34.61 6.42 -7.12
C GLN A 521 -33.19 6.81 -6.66
N GLU A 522 -32.22 6.79 -7.57
CA GLU A 522 -30.85 7.25 -7.28
C GLU A 522 -30.81 8.77 -7.15
N ALA A 523 -31.57 9.47 -8.00
CA ALA A 523 -31.72 10.92 -7.93
C ALA A 523 -32.33 11.37 -6.60
N VAL A 524 -33.36 10.66 -6.11
CA VAL A 524 -33.98 10.93 -4.79
C VAL A 524 -32.97 10.73 -3.67
N ALA A 525 -32.28 9.58 -3.63
CA ALA A 525 -31.29 9.29 -2.59
C ALA A 525 -30.13 10.30 -2.56
N ALA A 526 -29.63 10.71 -3.73
CA ALA A 526 -28.59 11.74 -3.82
C ALA A 526 -29.09 13.11 -3.34
N LYS A 527 -30.34 13.47 -3.67
CA LYS A 527 -30.92 14.75 -3.24
C LYS A 527 -31.16 14.81 -1.74
N GLU A 528 -31.60 13.71 -1.14
CA GLU A 528 -31.73 13.58 0.32
C GLU A 528 -30.40 13.74 1.05
N ALA A 529 -29.29 13.30 0.43
CA ALA A 529 -27.94 13.50 0.94
C ALA A 529 -27.41 14.93 0.72
N GLY A 530 -28.18 15.81 0.08
CA GLY A 530 -27.88 17.22 -0.12
C GLY A 530 -27.14 17.54 -1.42
N LEU A 531 -26.97 16.57 -2.33
CA LEU A 531 -26.31 16.80 -3.62
C LEU A 531 -27.20 17.61 -4.57
N GLU A 532 -26.57 18.32 -5.50
CA GLU A 532 -27.26 18.78 -6.70
C GLU A 532 -27.44 17.60 -7.65
N VAL A 533 -28.63 17.50 -8.27
CA VAL A 533 -28.99 16.32 -9.06
C VAL A 533 -29.61 16.73 -10.39
N VAL A 534 -29.17 16.09 -11.45
CA VAL A 534 -29.74 16.20 -12.80
C VAL A 534 -30.06 14.80 -13.31
N ILE A 535 -31.25 14.64 -13.88
CA ILE A 535 -31.65 13.39 -14.51
C ILE A 535 -31.25 13.41 -15.99
N SER A 536 -30.47 12.42 -16.42
CA SER A 536 -30.12 12.23 -17.84
C SER A 536 -31.24 11.47 -18.54
N VAL A 537 -31.77 12.07 -19.60
CA VAL A 537 -32.80 11.45 -20.45
C VAL A 537 -32.12 11.04 -21.77
N ARG A 538 -31.87 9.74 -21.91
CA ARG A 538 -31.23 9.15 -23.09
C ARG A 538 -32.18 8.17 -23.79
N PRO A 539 -31.95 7.88 -25.09
CA PRO A 539 -32.71 6.86 -25.79
C PRO A 539 -32.61 5.50 -25.07
N GLY A 540 -33.77 4.93 -24.74
CA GLY A 540 -33.88 3.64 -24.04
C GLY A 540 -34.11 3.73 -22.53
N ASN A 541 -34.00 4.92 -21.92
CA ASN A 541 -34.28 5.10 -20.49
C ASN A 541 -35.77 4.88 -20.19
N GLY A 542 -36.07 4.41 -18.98
CA GLY A 542 -37.44 4.21 -18.51
C GLY A 542 -38.20 5.54 -18.34
N PRO A 543 -39.55 5.51 -18.33
CA PRO A 543 -40.35 6.71 -18.13
C PRO A 543 -40.13 7.28 -16.72
N LEU A 544 -40.03 8.60 -16.62
CA LEU A 544 -39.95 9.32 -15.35
C LEU A 544 -41.37 9.62 -14.81
N PRO A 545 -41.55 9.71 -13.48
CA PRO A 545 -42.83 10.15 -12.89
C PRO A 545 -43.18 11.59 -13.29
N GLU A 546 -44.45 11.89 -13.59
CA GLU A 546 -44.88 13.20 -14.13
C GLU A 546 -44.49 14.42 -13.26
N ASP A 547 -44.42 14.26 -11.93
CA ASP A 547 -44.11 15.34 -10.96
C ASP A 547 -42.75 15.16 -10.25
N HIS A 548 -41.71 14.68 -10.95
CA HIS A 548 -40.43 14.35 -10.31
C HIS A 548 -39.59 15.55 -9.80
N GLN A 549 -39.90 16.79 -10.19
CA GLN A 549 -39.24 18.06 -9.78
C GLN A 549 -37.72 18.21 -10.07
N PHE A 550 -37.01 17.15 -10.46
CA PHE A 550 -35.61 17.21 -10.88
C PHE A 550 -35.42 17.92 -12.23
N LYS A 551 -34.29 18.62 -12.40
CA LYS A 551 -33.86 19.12 -13.71
C LYS A 551 -33.47 17.94 -14.60
N THR A 552 -33.93 17.93 -15.85
CA THR A 552 -33.56 16.93 -16.86
C THR A 552 -32.63 17.53 -17.91
N VAL A 553 -31.78 16.69 -18.51
CA VAL A 553 -30.93 17.03 -19.66
C VAL A 553 -30.93 15.88 -20.66
N ASN A 554 -30.89 16.19 -21.96
CA ASN A 554 -30.80 15.18 -23.02
C ASN A 554 -29.37 15.02 -23.54
N SER A 555 -28.51 16.01 -23.26
CA SER A 555 -27.09 16.04 -23.60
C SER A 555 -26.28 16.66 -22.44
N PHE A 556 -25.04 16.20 -22.26
CA PHE A 556 -24.12 16.77 -21.29
C PHE A 556 -23.68 18.19 -21.67
N SER A 557 -23.89 18.62 -22.91
CA SER A 557 -23.69 20.01 -23.32
C SER A 557 -24.61 21.01 -22.59
N GLU A 558 -25.69 20.54 -21.97
CA GLU A 558 -26.66 21.36 -21.20
C GLU A 558 -26.26 21.58 -19.73
N ILE A 559 -25.14 20.98 -19.31
CA ILE A 559 -24.56 21.06 -17.96
C ILE A 559 -23.35 22.01 -17.98
#